data_AF-A0A7V9FTB2-F1
#
_entry.id   AF-A0A7V9FTB2-F1
#
_cell.length_a   1.000
_cell.length_b   1.000
_cell.length_c   1.000
_cell.angle_alpha   90.00
_cell.angle_beta   90.00
_cell.angle_gamma   90.00
#
_symmetry.space_group_name_H-M   'P 1'
#
loop_
_entity.id
_entity.type
_entity.pdbx_description
1 polymer ?
#
loop_
_entity_poly.entity_id
_entity_poly.type
_entity_poly.pdbx_seq_one_letter_code
_entity_poly.pdbx_strand_id
1 'polypeptide(L)'
;MRMRKVLSVALLIWIVVLVVGCRVATQPQTVATSPPTGATEVSPADPVTVTVDNGKLTQVGLTNTEGKSVAGALSEDGHSWTATEPLGYGKSYTYVGTATGADGKTVPVTGSFSTVKPQALVSGTLNIHDGDTVGVAAPIILEFDDHVADQAAVQRALRVQTSVATEGSWAWLADDNGRSRVHWRSKDYLQAGTQVTVAAKLYGANHGDGKWGQEDLNLRFTVGRAQIVKADVTSHRLVVVRDGKVVMDFPASYGLGSDPERVTRSGTHVVMSKSPLFLMSNPDYGYVNFPSHWSVRISNNGEFIHANPETTGVQGSANVTHGCVNLSTANAKEYFDSAIFGDPVEVTSSRIAMSPADGDIYDWTVPWDKWVSTSALN
;
A
#
# COMPACT_ATOMS: atom_id res chain seq x y z
N MET A 1 42.57 2.07 114.93
CA MET A 1 41.17 1.64 115.15
C MET A 1 40.41 1.83 113.82
N ARG A 2 40.01 0.71 113.16
CA ARG A 2 38.93 0.51 112.14
C ARG A 2 38.79 1.54 110.99
N MET A 3 38.68 1.21 109.69
CA MET A 3 37.73 0.31 108.98
C MET A 3 38.17 0.19 107.48
N ARG A 4 38.30 -1.02 106.91
CA ARG A 4 37.44 -1.70 105.89
C ARG A 4 37.21 -1.02 104.51
N LYS A 5 37.77 -1.68 103.47
CA LYS A 5 37.31 -2.04 102.09
C LYS A 5 36.26 -1.17 101.36
N VAL A 6 36.44 -0.97 100.04
CA VAL A 6 35.67 -1.61 98.92
C VAL A 6 36.36 -1.34 97.57
N LEU A 7 36.42 -2.38 96.72
CA LEU A 7 36.85 -2.41 95.31
C LEU A 7 35.82 -1.72 94.39
N SER A 8 36.27 -1.07 93.31
CA SER A 8 35.47 -0.92 92.09
C SER A 8 36.39 -0.90 90.87
N VAL A 9 36.27 -1.96 90.06
CA VAL A 9 36.93 -2.13 88.76
C VAL A 9 36.05 -1.45 87.72
N ALA A 10 36.58 -0.46 87.00
CA ALA A 10 35.91 0.15 85.85
C ALA A 10 36.55 -0.38 84.56
N LEU A 11 35.78 -1.18 83.83
CA LEU A 11 36.07 -1.65 82.47
C LEU A 11 35.51 -0.60 81.50
N LEU A 12 36.36 0.08 80.72
CA LEU A 12 35.90 0.89 79.59
C LEU A 12 36.34 0.26 78.26
N ILE A 13 35.32 -0.08 77.50
CA ILE A 13 35.31 -0.78 76.22
C ILE A 13 35.74 0.19 75.10
N TRP A 14 36.72 -0.21 74.30
CA TRP A 14 37.05 0.45 73.04
C TRP A 14 36.03 0.04 71.97
N ILE A 15 35.22 1.00 71.51
CA ILE A 15 34.35 0.82 70.34
C ILE A 15 35.20 1.05 69.09
N VAL A 16 35.51 -0.03 68.38
CA VAL A 16 36.04 0.03 67.01
C VAL A 16 34.83 0.14 66.08
N VAL A 17 34.67 1.31 65.43
CA VAL A 17 33.69 1.49 64.36
C VAL A 17 34.26 0.87 63.09
N LEU A 18 33.77 -0.31 62.73
CA LEU A 18 34.04 -0.94 61.44
C LEU A 18 33.12 -0.29 60.40
N VAL A 19 33.66 0.58 59.55
CA VAL A 19 32.97 1.06 58.35
C VAL A 19 32.99 -0.09 57.33
N VAL A 20 31.98 -0.96 57.40
CA VAL A 20 31.71 -1.90 56.30
C VAL A 20 31.11 -1.09 55.17
N GLY A 21 31.95 -0.70 54.20
CA GLY A 21 31.47 -0.11 52.95
C GLY A 21 30.51 -1.08 52.29
N CYS A 22 29.23 -0.72 52.24
CA CYS A 22 28.22 -1.43 51.48
C CYS A 22 28.59 -1.29 49.99
N ARG A 23 29.38 -2.22 49.45
CA ARG A 23 29.55 -2.35 48.00
C ARG A 23 28.21 -2.80 47.45
N VAL A 24 27.44 -1.87 46.90
CA VAL A 24 26.34 -2.22 45.99
C VAL A 24 26.98 -3.08 44.90
N ALA A 25 26.61 -4.36 44.82
CA ALA A 25 27.11 -5.23 43.79
C ALA A 25 26.59 -4.71 42.45
N THR A 26 27.47 -4.09 41.66
CA THR A 26 27.16 -3.63 40.31
C THR A 26 26.76 -4.86 39.49
N GLN A 27 25.52 -4.86 38.98
CA GLN A 27 25.07 -5.96 38.12
C GLN A 27 25.93 -6.02 36.85
N PRO A 28 26.28 -7.21 36.36
CA PRO A 28 27.05 -7.34 35.12
C PRO A 28 26.24 -6.77 33.95
N GLN A 29 26.94 -6.04 33.07
CA GLN A 29 26.32 -5.57 31.83
C GLN A 29 25.94 -6.75 30.93
N THR A 30 24.77 -6.65 30.31
CA THR A 30 24.23 -7.67 29.40
C THR A 30 23.98 -7.05 28.05
N VAL A 31 24.59 -7.62 27.01
CA VAL A 31 24.41 -7.17 25.63
C VAL A 31 23.43 -8.13 24.94
N ALA A 32 22.43 -7.58 24.27
CA ALA A 32 21.52 -8.33 23.42
C ALA A 32 21.61 -7.82 21.98
N THR A 33 21.50 -8.74 21.02
CA THR A 33 21.44 -8.41 19.60
C THR A 33 20.10 -8.87 19.04
N SER A 34 19.54 -8.07 18.15
CA SER A 34 18.39 -8.44 17.34
C SER A 34 18.71 -8.14 15.89
N PRO A 35 18.78 -9.13 14.99
CA PRO A 35 18.60 -10.56 15.24
C PRO A 35 19.60 -11.15 16.25
N PRO A 36 19.22 -12.21 16.99
CA PRO A 36 20.11 -12.90 17.90
C PRO A 36 21.24 -13.61 17.14
N THR A 37 22.37 -13.83 17.82
CA THR A 37 23.50 -14.57 17.26
C THR A 37 23.07 -15.97 16.79
N GLY A 38 23.46 -16.31 15.56
CA GLY A 38 23.11 -17.57 14.89
C GLY A 38 21.78 -17.54 14.14
N ALA A 39 21.04 -16.43 14.14
CA ALA A 39 19.80 -16.31 13.37
C ALA A 39 20.06 -16.49 11.87
N THR A 40 19.18 -17.22 11.22
CA THR A 40 19.18 -17.47 9.77
C THR A 40 17.83 -17.04 9.18
N GLU A 41 17.76 -16.88 7.86
CA GLU A 41 16.52 -16.49 7.16
C GLU A 41 15.91 -15.18 7.68
N VAL A 42 16.75 -14.26 8.17
CA VAL A 42 16.32 -12.94 8.63
C VAL A 42 15.88 -12.09 7.43
N SER A 43 14.76 -11.39 7.54
CA SER A 43 14.39 -10.40 6.52
C SER A 43 15.44 -9.29 6.45
N PRO A 44 15.91 -8.87 5.25
CA PRO A 44 16.84 -7.76 5.16
C PRO A 44 16.21 -6.40 5.55
N ALA A 45 14.90 -6.34 5.76
CA ALA A 45 14.18 -5.15 6.22
C ALA A 45 13.84 -5.16 7.72
N ASP A 46 14.06 -6.29 8.42
CA ASP A 46 13.82 -6.34 9.86
C ASP A 46 14.81 -5.42 10.61
N PRO A 47 14.35 -4.73 11.67
CA PRO A 47 15.23 -3.86 12.46
C PRO A 47 16.42 -4.63 13.03
N VAL A 48 17.62 -4.13 12.74
CA VAL A 48 18.86 -4.66 13.33
C VAL A 48 19.36 -3.74 14.43
N THR A 49 19.38 -4.26 15.65
CA THR A 49 19.70 -3.51 16.86
C THR A 49 20.66 -4.26 17.77
N VAL A 50 21.41 -3.49 18.55
CA VAL A 50 22.17 -3.97 19.71
C VAL A 50 21.73 -3.15 20.90
N THR A 51 21.44 -3.79 22.02
CA THR A 51 21.11 -3.12 23.28
C THR A 51 22.05 -3.56 24.39
N VAL A 52 22.21 -2.70 25.40
CA VAL A 52 22.95 -3.04 26.62
C VAL A 52 22.19 -2.61 27.88
N ASP A 53 22.05 -3.56 28.79
CA ASP A 53 21.60 -3.32 30.16
C ASP A 53 22.80 -3.16 31.09
N ASN A 54 22.66 -2.31 32.12
CA ASN A 54 23.70 -2.05 33.13
C ASN A 54 25.05 -1.57 32.56
N GLY A 55 25.04 -0.91 31.40
CA GLY A 55 26.23 -0.37 30.74
C GLY A 55 25.87 0.63 29.63
N LYS A 56 26.88 1.02 28.85
CA LYS A 56 26.73 1.84 27.63
C LYS A 56 27.52 1.22 26.49
N LEU A 57 26.94 1.20 25.31
CA LEU A 57 27.62 0.89 24.06
C LEU A 57 28.58 2.04 23.74
N THR A 58 29.85 1.71 23.52
CA THR A 58 30.89 2.71 23.21
C THR A 58 31.24 2.73 21.73
N GLN A 59 31.15 1.57 21.08
CA GLN A 59 31.32 1.43 19.63
C GLN A 59 30.53 0.22 19.19
N VAL A 60 29.68 0.35 18.18
CA VAL A 60 28.99 -0.78 17.55
C VAL A 60 28.95 -0.54 16.05
N GLY A 61 29.19 -1.61 15.31
CA GLY A 61 29.01 -1.66 13.87
C GLY A 61 28.54 -3.05 13.45
N LEU A 62 28.11 -3.11 12.20
CA LEU A 62 27.69 -4.34 11.54
C LEU A 62 28.45 -4.44 10.22
N THR A 63 29.10 -5.56 9.96
CA THR A 63 29.88 -5.77 8.74
C THR A 63 29.40 -7.00 7.99
N ASN A 64 29.36 -6.94 6.66
CA ASN A 64 29.11 -8.12 5.83
C ASN A 64 30.41 -8.94 5.62
N THR A 65 30.29 -10.10 4.97
CA THR A 65 31.44 -10.98 4.67
C THR A 65 32.46 -10.39 3.69
N GLU A 66 32.11 -9.32 2.97
CA GLU A 66 32.99 -8.58 2.07
C GLU A 66 33.76 -7.46 2.80
N GLY A 67 33.54 -7.30 4.11
CA GLY A 67 34.17 -6.26 4.93
C GLY A 67 33.50 -4.89 4.81
N LYS A 68 32.39 -4.76 4.08
CA LYS A 68 31.60 -3.52 4.01
C LYS A 68 30.86 -3.32 5.34
N SER A 69 31.05 -2.14 5.93
CA SER A 69 30.28 -1.71 7.10
C SER A 69 28.88 -1.24 6.69
N VAL A 70 27.90 -1.59 7.49
CA VAL A 70 26.52 -1.12 7.42
C VAL A 70 26.39 0.12 8.29
N ALA A 71 25.81 1.19 7.75
CA ALA A 71 25.53 2.41 8.47
C ALA A 71 24.59 2.12 9.66
N GLY A 72 24.89 2.73 10.80
CA GLY A 72 24.01 2.68 11.96
C GLY A 72 24.30 3.79 12.95
N ALA A 73 23.34 4.03 13.84
CA ALA A 73 23.36 5.10 14.80
C ALA A 73 23.32 4.56 16.23
N LEU A 74 24.13 5.14 17.10
CA LEU A 74 24.05 4.93 18.54
C LEU A 74 23.06 5.94 19.13
N SER A 75 22.23 5.49 20.08
CA SER A 75 21.36 6.37 20.84
C SER A 75 22.16 7.34 21.71
N GLU A 76 21.60 8.53 21.98
CA GLU A 76 22.29 9.56 22.79
C GLU A 76 22.64 9.07 24.20
N ASP A 77 21.80 8.21 24.78
CA ASP A 77 22.03 7.61 26.09
C ASP A 77 23.06 6.46 26.07
N GLY A 78 23.42 5.97 24.88
CA GLY A 78 24.35 4.87 24.66
C GLY A 78 23.77 3.49 24.96
N HIS A 79 22.46 3.34 25.16
CA HIS A 79 21.85 2.05 25.49
C HIS A 79 21.48 1.21 24.27
N SER A 80 21.39 1.79 23.08
CA SER A 80 21.08 1.07 21.86
C SER A 80 21.86 1.56 20.65
N TRP A 81 22.11 0.65 19.72
CA TRP A 81 22.57 0.93 18.37
C TRP A 81 21.57 0.34 17.38
N THR A 82 21.32 1.03 16.27
CA THR A 82 20.38 0.56 15.23
C THR A 82 20.97 0.78 13.84
N ALA A 83 20.87 -0.22 12.97
CA ALA A 83 21.22 -0.08 11.56
C ALA A 83 20.28 0.94 10.88
N THR A 84 20.83 1.81 10.05
CA THR A 84 20.09 2.93 9.41
C THR A 84 19.97 2.79 7.90
N GLU A 85 20.38 1.64 7.35
CA GLU A 85 20.17 1.28 5.95
C GLU A 85 19.66 -0.17 5.85
N PRO A 86 18.88 -0.51 4.82
CA PRO A 86 18.45 -1.88 4.59
C PRO A 86 19.66 -2.79 4.34
N LEU A 87 19.53 -4.05 4.77
CA LEU A 87 20.52 -5.08 4.47
C LEU A 87 20.34 -5.61 3.05
N GLY A 88 21.19 -6.54 2.62
CA GLY A 88 21.03 -7.26 1.37
C GLY A 88 20.54 -8.68 1.58
N TYR A 89 19.84 -9.24 0.60
CA TYR A 89 19.45 -10.65 0.57
C TYR A 89 20.65 -11.60 0.47
N GLY A 90 20.56 -12.75 1.13
CA GLY A 90 21.53 -13.84 1.05
C GLY A 90 22.92 -13.47 1.55
N LYS A 91 23.01 -12.58 2.54
CA LYS A 91 24.27 -12.08 3.12
C LYS A 91 24.40 -12.52 4.56
N SER A 92 25.64 -12.74 5.01
CA SER A 92 25.95 -12.91 6.43
C SER A 92 26.53 -11.62 6.99
N TYR A 93 26.07 -11.26 8.17
CA TYR A 93 26.48 -10.06 8.90
C TYR A 93 27.06 -10.43 10.25
N THR A 94 28.01 -9.63 10.72
CA THR A 94 28.68 -9.80 12.01
C THR A 94 28.62 -8.49 12.79
N TYR A 95 28.12 -8.55 14.03
CA TYR A 95 28.20 -7.45 14.98
C TYR A 95 29.63 -7.32 15.50
N VAL A 96 30.14 -6.10 15.52
CA VAL A 96 31.46 -5.78 16.08
C VAL A 96 31.33 -4.55 16.95
N GLY A 97 31.76 -4.64 18.20
CA GLY A 97 31.68 -3.49 19.09
C GLY A 97 32.16 -3.76 20.51
N THR A 98 31.92 -2.79 21.37
CA THR A 98 32.23 -2.81 22.79
C THR A 98 31.13 -2.14 23.59
N ALA A 99 30.85 -2.70 24.77
CA ALA A 99 30.00 -2.11 25.77
C ALA A 99 30.80 -1.94 27.07
N THR A 100 30.61 -0.83 27.77
CA THR A 100 31.25 -0.54 29.06
C THR A 100 30.21 -0.61 30.17
N GLY A 101 30.39 -1.50 31.14
CA GLY A 101 29.51 -1.63 32.29
C GLY A 101 29.66 -0.48 33.30
N ALA A 102 28.71 -0.39 34.23
CA ALA A 102 28.77 0.57 35.33
C ALA A 102 29.98 0.37 36.27
N ASP A 103 30.60 -0.81 36.26
CA ASP A 103 31.85 -1.10 36.98
C ASP A 103 33.13 -0.69 36.20
N GLY A 104 32.96 -0.06 35.03
CA GLY A 104 34.03 0.41 34.16
C GLY A 104 34.68 -0.67 33.31
N LYS A 105 34.24 -1.93 33.39
CA LYS A 105 34.77 -3.01 32.55
C LYS A 105 34.13 -2.99 31.17
N THR A 106 34.93 -3.36 30.18
CA THR A 106 34.48 -3.49 28.79
C THR A 106 34.18 -4.95 28.45
N VAL A 107 33.06 -5.19 27.78
CA VAL A 107 32.72 -6.48 27.16
C VAL A 107 32.58 -6.32 25.65
N PRO A 108 32.98 -7.33 24.86
CA PRO A 108 32.83 -7.26 23.42
C PRO A 108 31.35 -7.44 23.01
N VAL A 109 30.94 -6.70 21.98
CA VAL A 109 29.71 -6.96 21.22
C VAL A 109 30.10 -7.81 20.03
N THR A 110 29.76 -9.10 20.07
CA THR A 110 30.06 -10.06 19.01
C THR A 110 28.87 -10.95 18.74
N GLY A 111 28.67 -11.28 17.48
CA GLY A 111 27.61 -12.18 17.03
C GLY A 111 27.50 -12.14 15.52
N SER A 112 26.79 -13.08 14.94
CA SER A 112 26.52 -13.08 13.50
C SER A 112 25.12 -13.58 13.21
N PHE A 113 24.58 -13.21 12.06
CA PHE A 113 23.33 -13.74 11.52
C PHE A 113 23.41 -13.73 9.99
N SER A 114 22.47 -14.41 9.33
CA SER A 114 22.34 -14.37 7.88
C SER A 114 20.93 -13.97 7.44
N THR A 115 20.85 -13.14 6.42
CA THR A 115 19.59 -12.79 5.77
C THR A 115 19.12 -13.91 4.85
N VAL A 116 17.81 -13.99 4.66
CA VAL A 116 17.17 -14.93 3.73
C VAL A 116 17.76 -14.82 2.33
N LYS A 117 17.91 -15.97 1.67
CA LYS A 117 18.25 -16.07 0.25
C LYS A 117 16.99 -16.46 -0.54
N PRO A 118 16.29 -15.49 -1.16
CA PRO A 118 15.07 -15.77 -1.91
C PRO A 118 15.31 -16.73 -3.07
N GLN A 119 14.31 -17.56 -3.37
CA GLN A 119 14.27 -18.34 -4.61
C GLN A 119 13.97 -17.43 -5.80
N ALA A 120 13.09 -16.46 -5.60
CA ALA A 120 12.76 -15.41 -6.56
C ALA A 120 12.45 -14.10 -5.82
N LEU A 121 12.64 -12.99 -6.51
CA LEU A 121 12.18 -11.67 -6.08
C LEU A 121 10.93 -11.32 -6.89
N VAL A 122 9.91 -10.80 -6.22
CA VAL A 122 8.64 -10.40 -6.83
C VAL A 122 8.57 -8.88 -6.84
N SER A 123 8.37 -8.30 -8.01
CA SER A 123 8.16 -6.86 -8.17
C SER A 123 6.67 -6.51 -8.19
N GLY A 124 6.36 -5.25 -7.95
CA GLY A 124 5.00 -4.73 -7.98
C GLY A 124 4.92 -3.47 -8.82
N THR A 125 3.78 -3.23 -9.47
CA THR A 125 3.50 -2.01 -10.22
C THR A 125 2.21 -1.39 -9.72
N LEU A 126 2.25 -0.08 -9.47
CA LEU A 126 1.06 0.72 -9.14
C LEU A 126 0.49 1.34 -10.41
N ASN A 127 -0.84 1.41 -10.51
CA ASN A 127 -1.55 2.02 -11.65
C ASN A 127 -1.47 3.55 -11.71
N ILE A 128 -1.19 4.21 -10.58
CA ILE A 128 -1.07 5.66 -10.42
C ILE A 128 0.41 6.00 -10.29
N HIS A 129 0.85 7.14 -10.84
CA HIS A 129 2.22 7.64 -10.70
C HIS A 129 2.34 8.71 -9.60
N ASP A 130 3.56 8.93 -9.13
CA ASP A 130 3.83 10.00 -8.17
C ASP A 130 3.53 11.37 -8.80
N GLY A 131 2.77 12.20 -8.07
CA GLY A 131 2.32 13.51 -8.51
C GLY A 131 1.03 13.52 -9.35
N ASP A 132 0.46 12.36 -9.69
CA ASP A 132 -0.77 12.31 -10.50
C ASP A 132 -1.96 13.00 -9.83
N THR A 133 -2.90 13.45 -10.67
CA THR A 133 -4.22 13.92 -10.25
C THR A 133 -5.29 13.00 -10.81
N VAL A 134 -6.11 12.42 -9.94
CA VAL A 134 -7.11 11.39 -10.29
C VAL A 134 -8.52 11.81 -9.86
N GLY A 135 -9.55 11.18 -10.40
CA GLY A 135 -10.94 11.38 -10.03
C GLY A 135 -11.29 10.74 -8.68
N VAL A 136 -12.48 11.04 -8.20
CA VAL A 136 -12.93 10.70 -6.83
C VAL A 136 -13.19 9.20 -6.61
N ALA A 137 -13.21 8.40 -7.66
CA ALA A 137 -13.44 6.95 -7.60
C ALA A 137 -12.21 6.12 -7.99
N ALA A 138 -11.03 6.73 -8.11
CA ALA A 138 -9.80 6.03 -8.48
C ALA A 138 -9.42 4.96 -7.43
N PRO A 139 -9.33 3.68 -7.80
CA PRO A 139 -8.70 2.68 -6.94
C PRO A 139 -7.17 2.80 -7.03
N ILE A 140 -6.50 2.38 -5.96
CA ILE A 140 -5.06 2.09 -5.98
C ILE A 140 -4.94 0.61 -6.31
N ILE A 141 -4.34 0.30 -7.44
CA ILE A 141 -4.16 -1.07 -7.93
C ILE A 141 -2.68 -1.40 -7.84
N LEU A 142 -2.34 -2.44 -7.08
CA LEU A 142 -1.01 -3.02 -7.02
C LEU A 142 -1.04 -4.39 -7.70
N GLU A 143 -0.41 -4.49 -8.86
CA GLU A 143 -0.21 -5.74 -9.59
C GLU A 143 1.19 -6.27 -9.33
N PHE A 144 1.31 -7.56 -9.02
CA PHE A 144 2.59 -8.23 -8.88
C PHE A 144 2.99 -8.87 -10.21
N ASP A 145 4.29 -9.09 -10.43
CA ASP A 145 4.78 -9.84 -11.60
C ASP A 145 4.68 -11.37 -11.44
N ASP A 146 4.26 -11.84 -10.27
CA ASP A 146 4.13 -13.25 -9.90
C ASP A 146 2.99 -13.45 -8.87
N HIS A 147 2.66 -14.71 -8.58
CA HIS A 147 1.71 -15.09 -7.54
C HIS A 147 2.26 -14.81 -6.14
N VAL A 148 1.39 -14.26 -5.27
CA VAL A 148 1.66 -14.01 -3.85
C VAL A 148 0.91 -15.03 -3.00
N ALA A 149 1.63 -15.96 -2.37
CA ALA A 149 1.05 -17.01 -1.54
C ALA A 149 0.68 -16.51 -0.13
N ASP A 150 1.52 -15.67 0.48
CA ASP A 150 1.24 -15.04 1.79
C ASP A 150 0.71 -13.61 1.61
N GLN A 151 -0.53 -13.54 1.12
CA GLN A 151 -1.25 -12.28 0.93
C GLN A 151 -1.39 -11.47 2.23
N ALA A 152 -1.47 -12.13 3.38
CA ALA A 152 -1.59 -11.45 4.68
C ALA A 152 -0.28 -10.77 5.08
N ALA A 153 0.87 -11.42 4.91
CA ALA A 153 2.17 -10.80 5.15
C ALA A 153 2.39 -9.57 4.26
N VAL A 154 2.07 -9.70 2.96
CA VAL A 154 2.18 -8.59 2.01
C VAL A 154 1.22 -7.46 2.36
N GLN A 155 -0.05 -7.74 2.64
CA GLN A 155 -1.04 -6.70 2.93
C GLN A 155 -0.69 -5.90 4.21
N ARG A 156 -0.06 -6.52 5.22
CA ARG A 156 0.43 -5.78 6.42
C ARG A 156 1.49 -4.73 6.07
N ALA A 157 2.24 -4.93 4.99
CA ALA A 157 3.24 -3.99 4.51
C ALA A 157 2.65 -2.85 3.66
N LEU A 158 1.34 -2.91 3.34
CA LEU A 158 0.65 -1.90 2.54
C LEU A 158 -0.05 -0.87 3.42
N ARG A 159 0.21 0.41 3.15
CA ARG A 159 -0.37 1.53 3.89
C ARG A 159 -0.87 2.61 2.96
N VAL A 160 -2.11 3.03 3.18
CA VAL A 160 -2.72 4.21 2.55
C VAL A 160 -2.97 5.25 3.62
N GLN A 161 -2.52 6.47 3.37
CA GLN A 161 -2.82 7.63 4.19
C GLN A 161 -3.53 8.68 3.34
N THR A 162 -4.61 9.23 3.86
CA THR A 162 -5.36 10.32 3.23
C THR A 162 -5.30 11.56 4.12
N SER A 163 -5.16 12.74 3.53
CA SER A 163 -5.18 14.01 4.29
C SER A 163 -6.56 14.33 4.87
N VAL A 164 -7.62 13.79 4.27
CA VAL A 164 -8.99 13.79 4.79
C VAL A 164 -9.28 12.38 5.27
N ALA A 165 -9.69 12.20 6.54
CA ALA A 165 -9.96 10.89 7.11
C ALA A 165 -10.99 10.12 6.25
N THR A 166 -10.60 8.97 5.73
CA THR A 166 -11.39 8.18 4.77
C THR A 166 -11.36 6.72 5.19
N GLU A 167 -12.52 6.08 5.29
CA GLU A 167 -12.63 4.63 5.45
C GLU A 167 -12.31 3.95 4.10
N GLY A 168 -11.37 3.00 4.10
CA GLY A 168 -10.98 2.26 2.91
C GLY A 168 -10.36 0.92 3.26
N SER A 169 -10.32 0.00 2.29
CA SER A 169 -9.84 -1.37 2.49
C SER A 169 -9.12 -1.87 1.26
N TRP A 170 -8.07 -2.66 1.50
CA TRP A 170 -7.48 -3.53 0.50
C TRP A 170 -8.41 -4.74 0.25
N ALA A 171 -8.41 -5.23 -0.97
CA ALA A 171 -9.10 -6.43 -1.42
C ALA A 171 -8.20 -7.17 -2.40
N TRP A 172 -7.97 -8.46 -2.17
CA TRP A 172 -7.31 -9.34 -3.14
C TRP A 172 -8.33 -9.80 -4.16
N LEU A 173 -8.08 -9.47 -5.43
CA LEU A 173 -8.92 -9.90 -6.53
C LEU A 173 -8.37 -11.22 -7.09
N ALA A 174 -9.13 -11.88 -7.95
CA ALA A 174 -8.62 -13.05 -8.66
C ALA A 174 -7.34 -12.67 -9.43
N ASP A 175 -6.37 -13.58 -9.41
CA ASP A 175 -5.12 -13.42 -10.14
C ASP A 175 -5.38 -13.19 -11.63
N ASP A 176 -4.63 -12.27 -12.24
CA ASP A 176 -4.63 -12.07 -13.68
C ASP A 176 -3.45 -12.82 -14.30
N ASN A 177 -3.74 -13.79 -15.17
CA ASN A 177 -2.73 -14.62 -15.83
C ASN A 177 -1.72 -15.26 -14.84
N GLY A 178 -2.20 -15.67 -13.66
CA GLY A 178 -1.39 -16.27 -12.59
C GLY A 178 -0.58 -15.28 -11.76
N ARG A 179 -0.80 -13.97 -11.94
CA ARG A 179 -0.17 -12.91 -11.15
C ARG A 179 -1.17 -12.33 -10.18
N SER A 180 -0.75 -12.16 -8.92
CA SER A 180 -1.64 -11.62 -7.91
C SER A 180 -1.81 -10.11 -8.06
N ARG A 181 -2.96 -9.63 -7.60
CA ARG A 181 -3.30 -8.21 -7.61
C ARG A 181 -4.15 -7.86 -6.41
N VAL A 182 -3.90 -6.69 -5.84
CA VAL A 182 -4.61 -6.18 -4.67
C VAL A 182 -5.00 -4.74 -4.92
N HIS A 183 -6.28 -4.45 -4.73
CA HIS A 183 -6.85 -3.13 -4.97
C HIS A 183 -7.21 -2.50 -3.63
N TRP A 184 -6.96 -1.20 -3.46
CA TRP A 184 -7.53 -0.41 -2.39
C TRP A 184 -8.58 0.54 -2.96
N ARG A 185 -9.73 0.60 -2.31
CA ARG A 185 -10.69 1.68 -2.52
C ARG A 185 -11.25 2.18 -1.20
N SER A 186 -11.72 3.42 -1.22
CA SER A 186 -12.55 3.97 -0.16
C SER A 186 -13.96 3.41 -0.22
N LYS A 187 -14.65 3.44 0.93
CA LYS A 187 -16.05 3.02 1.02
C LYS A 187 -16.97 3.87 0.16
N ASP A 188 -16.82 5.18 0.29
CA ASP A 188 -17.49 6.23 -0.48
C ASP A 188 -16.47 6.95 -1.37
N TYR A 189 -16.93 7.70 -2.39
CA TYR A 189 -16.03 8.47 -3.23
C TYR A 189 -15.14 9.41 -2.41
N LEU A 190 -13.86 9.50 -2.78
CA LEU A 190 -12.90 10.35 -2.13
C LEU A 190 -13.32 11.82 -2.23
N GLN A 191 -13.08 12.59 -1.17
CA GLN A 191 -13.32 14.02 -1.20
C GLN A 191 -12.33 14.69 -2.17
N ALA A 192 -12.83 15.62 -3.00
CA ALA A 192 -11.99 16.45 -3.86
C ALA A 192 -10.91 17.20 -3.04
N GLY A 193 -9.70 17.27 -3.59
CA GLY A 193 -8.52 17.89 -2.95
C GLY A 193 -7.83 17.01 -1.91
N THR A 194 -8.26 15.75 -1.71
CA THR A 194 -7.58 14.82 -0.79
C THR A 194 -6.19 14.48 -1.32
N GLN A 195 -5.15 14.67 -0.50
CA GLN A 195 -3.82 14.12 -0.77
C GLN A 195 -3.79 12.69 -0.29
N VAL A 196 -3.33 11.77 -1.13
CA VAL A 196 -3.18 10.36 -0.81
C VAL A 196 -1.71 9.98 -0.88
N THR A 197 -1.21 9.31 0.15
CA THR A 197 0.13 8.72 0.19
C THR A 197 0.00 7.21 0.32
N VAL A 198 0.65 6.50 -0.59
CA VAL A 198 0.70 5.04 -0.62
C VAL A 198 2.12 4.62 -0.32
N ALA A 199 2.29 3.72 0.65
CA ALA A 199 3.55 3.07 0.95
C ALA A 199 3.34 1.56 0.95
N ALA A 200 3.98 0.88 0.02
CA ALA A 200 4.08 -0.57 -0.04
C ALA A 200 5.51 -0.97 0.37
N LYS A 201 5.67 -1.40 1.62
CA LYS A 201 6.96 -1.78 2.22
C LYS A 201 7.33 -3.22 1.86
N LEU A 202 7.42 -3.50 0.56
CA LEU A 202 7.58 -4.86 0.05
C LEU A 202 9.03 -5.36 0.14
N TYR A 203 10.03 -4.47 0.22
CA TYR A 203 11.40 -4.93 0.41
C TYR A 203 11.50 -5.71 1.73
N GLY A 204 11.97 -6.96 1.66
CA GLY A 204 12.02 -7.84 2.83
C GLY A 204 10.66 -8.35 3.29
N ALA A 205 9.58 -8.16 2.54
CA ALA A 205 8.30 -8.83 2.82
C ALA A 205 8.36 -10.27 2.28
N ASN A 206 7.95 -11.23 3.09
CA ASN A 206 7.80 -12.63 2.67
C ASN A 206 6.49 -12.79 1.88
N HIS A 207 6.58 -13.18 0.62
CA HIS A 207 5.42 -13.42 -0.24
C HIS A 207 4.96 -14.88 -0.21
N GLY A 208 5.60 -15.73 0.60
CA GLY A 208 5.40 -17.18 0.63
C GLY A 208 6.22 -17.92 -0.44
N ASP A 209 6.30 -19.25 -0.33
CA ASP A 209 6.97 -20.13 -1.29
C ASP A 209 8.42 -19.74 -1.65
N GLY A 210 9.15 -19.18 -0.68
CA GLY A 210 10.54 -18.74 -0.88
C GLY A 210 10.67 -17.47 -1.73
N LYS A 211 9.57 -16.78 -2.05
CA LYS A 211 9.52 -15.52 -2.78
C LYS A 211 9.47 -14.33 -1.83
N TRP A 212 10.16 -13.25 -2.19
CA TRP A 212 10.28 -12.05 -1.37
C TRP A 212 10.14 -10.80 -2.22
N GLY A 213 9.68 -9.70 -1.63
CA GLY A 213 9.50 -8.45 -2.38
C GLY A 213 10.85 -7.84 -2.79
N GLN A 214 10.89 -7.35 -4.03
CA GLN A 214 12.11 -6.83 -4.67
C GLN A 214 12.49 -5.43 -4.17
N GLU A 215 11.50 -4.55 -4.02
CA GLU A 215 11.70 -3.16 -3.59
C GLU A 215 10.47 -2.59 -2.88
N ASP A 216 10.67 -1.50 -2.13
CA ASP A 216 9.57 -0.67 -1.65
C ASP A 216 8.98 0.19 -2.78
N LEU A 217 7.66 0.36 -2.79
CA LEU A 217 6.97 1.32 -3.65
C LEU A 217 6.37 2.43 -2.79
N ASN A 218 6.59 3.68 -3.19
CA ASN A 218 6.03 4.84 -2.50
C ASN A 218 5.57 5.85 -3.53
N LEU A 219 4.37 6.38 -3.37
CA LEU A 219 3.88 7.48 -4.19
C LEU A 219 2.93 8.37 -3.40
N ARG A 220 2.75 9.58 -3.92
CA ARG A 220 1.76 10.55 -3.47
C ARG A 220 1.01 11.08 -4.67
N PHE A 221 -0.31 11.08 -4.58
CA PHE A 221 -1.17 11.67 -5.61
C PHE A 221 -2.24 12.57 -5.00
N THR A 222 -2.96 13.26 -5.86
CA THR A 222 -4.02 14.19 -5.49
C THR A 222 -5.36 13.72 -6.06
N VAL A 223 -6.39 13.70 -5.23
CA VAL A 223 -7.76 13.58 -5.71
C VAL A 223 -8.18 14.95 -6.25
N GLY A 224 -8.46 15.03 -7.54
CA GLY A 224 -8.82 16.26 -8.24
C GLY A 224 -10.26 16.71 -7.94
N ARG A 225 -10.85 17.41 -8.91
CA ARG A 225 -12.26 17.85 -8.83
C ARG A 225 -13.22 16.66 -8.76
N ALA A 226 -14.34 16.86 -8.05
CA ALA A 226 -15.44 15.91 -8.04
C ALA A 226 -16.26 16.05 -9.33
N GLN A 227 -16.08 15.10 -10.25
CA GLN A 227 -16.86 14.99 -11.49
C GLN A 227 -17.49 13.60 -11.55
N ILE A 228 -18.82 13.56 -11.58
CA ILE A 228 -19.61 12.31 -11.61
C ILE A 228 -20.45 12.33 -12.88
N VAL A 229 -20.34 11.27 -13.68
CA VAL A 229 -21.19 11.08 -14.86
C VAL A 229 -22.40 10.26 -14.46
N LYS A 230 -23.60 10.76 -14.74
CA LYS A 230 -24.86 10.04 -14.57
C LYS A 230 -25.32 9.56 -15.95
N ALA A 231 -25.41 8.25 -16.11
CA ALA A 231 -25.73 7.58 -17.35
C ALA A 231 -26.97 6.69 -17.17
N ASP A 232 -28.16 7.29 -17.16
CA ASP A 232 -29.40 6.53 -17.16
C ASP A 232 -29.72 6.10 -18.60
N VAL A 233 -29.61 4.79 -18.85
CA VAL A 233 -29.78 4.24 -20.21
C VAL A 233 -31.20 4.44 -20.77
N THR A 234 -32.20 4.66 -19.92
CA THR A 234 -33.59 4.91 -20.33
C THR A 234 -33.89 6.38 -20.59
N SER A 235 -33.06 7.29 -20.05
CA SER A 235 -33.20 8.73 -20.28
C SER A 235 -32.71 9.17 -21.66
N HIS A 236 -31.84 8.36 -22.29
CA HIS A 236 -31.07 8.74 -23.49
C HIS A 236 -30.25 10.03 -23.30
N ARG A 237 -29.86 10.33 -22.07
CA ARG A 237 -29.01 11.47 -21.70
C ARG A 237 -27.75 10.99 -21.01
N LEU A 238 -26.64 11.69 -21.22
CA LEU A 238 -25.44 11.60 -20.41
C LEU A 238 -25.24 12.94 -19.71
N VAL A 239 -25.31 12.94 -18.38
CA VAL A 239 -25.23 14.15 -17.56
C VAL A 239 -23.93 14.15 -16.79
N VAL A 240 -23.16 15.23 -16.88
CA VAL A 240 -21.93 15.41 -16.10
C VAL A 240 -22.22 16.40 -14.97
N VAL A 241 -22.04 15.92 -13.74
CA VAL A 241 -22.20 16.71 -12.53
C VAL A 241 -20.81 17.02 -11.97
N ARG A 242 -20.49 18.30 -11.80
CA ARG A 242 -19.27 18.76 -11.17
C ARG A 242 -19.59 19.64 -9.97
N ASP A 243 -19.03 19.31 -8.81
CA ASP A 243 -19.27 20.03 -7.55
C ASP A 243 -20.77 20.21 -7.24
N GLY A 244 -21.56 19.17 -7.49
CA GLY A 244 -23.02 19.15 -7.27
C GLY A 244 -23.85 19.90 -8.32
N LYS A 245 -23.25 20.45 -9.37
CA LYS A 245 -23.95 21.18 -10.44
C LYS A 245 -23.84 20.44 -11.77
N VAL A 246 -24.92 20.42 -12.54
CA VAL A 246 -24.89 19.96 -13.93
C VAL A 246 -24.06 20.93 -14.75
N VAL A 247 -22.97 20.42 -15.33
CA VAL A 247 -22.08 21.20 -16.22
C VAL A 247 -22.20 20.77 -17.68
N MET A 248 -22.66 19.55 -17.94
CA MET A 248 -22.96 19.04 -19.27
C MET A 248 -24.20 18.17 -19.23
N ASP A 249 -25.04 18.26 -20.26
CA ASP A 249 -26.21 17.42 -20.45
C ASP A 249 -26.33 17.12 -21.96
N PHE A 250 -25.94 15.90 -22.34
CA PHE A 250 -25.82 15.51 -23.74
C PHE A 250 -26.88 14.48 -24.15
N PRO A 251 -27.49 14.60 -25.34
CA PRO A 251 -28.19 13.48 -25.94
C PRO A 251 -27.21 12.33 -26.17
N ALA A 252 -27.61 11.13 -25.78
CA ALA A 252 -26.79 9.93 -25.86
C ALA A 252 -27.58 8.75 -26.43
N SER A 253 -26.88 7.79 -27.02
CA SER A 253 -27.42 6.47 -27.36
C SER A 253 -26.56 5.42 -26.69
N TYR A 254 -27.19 4.47 -25.98
CA TYR A 254 -26.49 3.41 -25.25
C TYR A 254 -26.51 2.08 -26.04
N GLY A 255 -26.02 1.03 -25.39
CA GLY A 255 -26.13 -0.34 -25.85
C GLY A 255 -27.58 -0.82 -26.04
N LEU A 256 -27.83 -1.61 -27.10
CA LEU A 256 -29.16 -2.13 -27.40
C LEU A 256 -29.64 -3.08 -26.29
N GLY A 257 -30.60 -2.63 -25.48
CA GLY A 257 -31.06 -3.34 -24.29
C GLY A 257 -31.66 -4.72 -24.56
N SER A 258 -32.25 -4.96 -25.74
CA SER A 258 -32.88 -6.25 -26.08
C SER A 258 -31.88 -7.38 -26.33
N ASP A 259 -30.61 -7.07 -26.57
CA ASP A 259 -29.56 -8.04 -26.89
C ASP A 259 -28.54 -8.09 -25.74
N PRO A 260 -28.40 -9.22 -24.99
CA PRO A 260 -27.57 -9.29 -23.78
C PRO A 260 -26.11 -8.91 -24.02
N GLU A 261 -25.62 -9.22 -25.20
CA GLU A 261 -24.23 -9.00 -25.58
C GLU A 261 -23.96 -7.55 -26.00
N ARG A 262 -25.01 -6.73 -26.09
CA ARG A 262 -24.96 -5.32 -26.48
C ARG A 262 -25.36 -4.37 -25.38
N VAL A 263 -25.81 -4.88 -24.24
CA VAL A 263 -26.24 -4.09 -23.08
C VAL A 263 -25.05 -3.36 -22.46
N THR A 264 -25.15 -2.04 -22.32
CA THR A 264 -24.25 -1.26 -21.45
C THR A 264 -24.40 -1.77 -20.03
N ARG A 265 -23.32 -2.17 -19.36
CA ARG A 265 -23.42 -2.72 -18.00
C ARG A 265 -23.94 -1.67 -17.02
N SER A 266 -24.74 -2.06 -16.03
CA SER A 266 -25.13 -1.20 -14.91
C SER A 266 -24.08 -1.22 -13.79
N GLY A 267 -24.11 -0.19 -12.97
CA GLY A 267 -23.17 0.01 -11.86
C GLY A 267 -22.20 1.15 -12.14
N THR A 268 -21.39 1.45 -11.12
CA THR A 268 -20.37 2.49 -11.20
C THR A 268 -19.15 1.97 -11.93
N HIS A 269 -18.93 2.50 -13.12
CA HIS A 269 -17.70 2.34 -13.89
C HIS A 269 -16.68 3.40 -13.46
N VAL A 270 -15.42 3.18 -13.81
CA VAL A 270 -14.32 4.13 -13.54
C VAL A 270 -13.66 4.50 -14.86
N VAL A 271 -13.49 5.79 -15.13
CA VAL A 271 -12.73 6.24 -16.29
C VAL A 271 -11.28 5.73 -16.19
N MET A 272 -10.81 5.03 -17.22
CA MET A 272 -9.51 4.35 -17.23
C MET A 272 -8.48 5.10 -18.09
N SER A 273 -8.74 5.18 -19.39
CA SER A 273 -7.85 5.81 -20.36
C SER A 273 -8.65 6.57 -21.39
N LYS A 274 -8.01 7.46 -22.13
CA LYS A 274 -8.66 8.19 -23.21
C LYS A 274 -7.74 8.32 -24.41
N SER A 275 -8.31 8.19 -25.61
CA SER A 275 -7.60 8.39 -26.87
C SER A 275 -8.38 9.30 -27.82
N PRO A 276 -7.73 10.29 -28.48
CA PRO A 276 -8.37 11.08 -29.54
C PRO A 276 -8.87 10.23 -30.72
N LEU A 277 -8.19 9.11 -30.99
CA LEU A 277 -8.57 8.11 -31.99
C LEU A 277 -8.27 6.72 -31.44
N PHE A 278 -9.29 5.87 -31.36
CA PHE A 278 -9.19 4.47 -31.02
C PHE A 278 -9.75 3.63 -32.16
N LEU A 279 -8.99 2.65 -32.64
CA LEU A 279 -9.44 1.73 -33.68
C LEU A 279 -10.14 0.55 -33.02
N MET A 280 -11.47 0.64 -32.90
CA MET A 280 -12.27 -0.37 -32.23
C MET A 280 -12.49 -1.57 -33.16
N SER A 281 -12.26 -2.77 -32.66
CA SER A 281 -12.52 -4.00 -33.41
C SER A 281 -13.38 -4.94 -32.57
N ASN A 282 -14.50 -5.36 -33.13
CA ASN A 282 -15.30 -6.44 -32.60
C ASN A 282 -15.80 -7.29 -33.79
N PRO A 283 -15.01 -8.30 -34.21
CA PRO A 283 -15.33 -9.14 -35.35
C PRO A 283 -16.68 -9.86 -35.21
N ASP A 284 -17.11 -10.18 -33.98
CA ASP A 284 -18.38 -10.85 -33.70
C ASP A 284 -19.58 -9.99 -34.12
N TYR A 285 -19.40 -8.67 -34.20
CA TYR A 285 -20.38 -7.69 -34.66
C TYR A 285 -20.04 -7.05 -36.01
N GLY A 286 -19.06 -7.64 -36.73
CA GLY A 286 -18.76 -7.27 -38.10
C GLY A 286 -18.02 -5.95 -38.29
N TYR A 287 -17.41 -5.38 -37.24
CA TYR A 287 -16.55 -4.20 -37.40
C TYR A 287 -15.11 -4.47 -36.95
N VAL A 288 -14.16 -4.03 -37.77
CA VAL A 288 -12.72 -4.12 -37.54
C VAL A 288 -12.13 -2.75 -37.81
N ASN A 289 -11.31 -2.25 -36.88
CA ASN A 289 -10.68 -0.93 -36.93
C ASN A 289 -11.68 0.22 -37.19
N PHE A 290 -12.88 0.14 -36.61
CA PHE A 290 -13.83 1.24 -36.62
C PHE A 290 -13.19 2.47 -35.94
N PRO A 291 -13.02 3.60 -36.64
CA PRO A 291 -12.37 4.78 -36.09
C PRO A 291 -13.30 5.47 -35.09
N SER A 292 -13.09 5.22 -33.81
CA SER A 292 -13.77 5.89 -32.71
C SER A 292 -12.96 7.12 -32.30
N HIS A 293 -13.56 8.30 -32.39
CA HIS A 293 -12.91 9.54 -31.97
C HIS A 293 -13.34 9.93 -30.54
N TRP A 294 -12.42 10.61 -29.83
CA TRP A 294 -12.66 11.13 -28.48
C TRP A 294 -13.12 10.05 -27.49
N SER A 295 -12.48 8.90 -27.56
CA SER A 295 -12.88 7.71 -26.81
C SER A 295 -12.34 7.77 -25.40
N VAL A 296 -13.22 7.68 -24.41
CA VAL A 296 -12.89 7.55 -22.98
C VAL A 296 -13.32 6.15 -22.53
N ARG A 297 -12.36 5.31 -22.18
CA ARG A 297 -12.60 3.93 -21.72
C ARG A 297 -13.19 3.95 -20.30
N ILE A 298 -14.26 3.20 -20.09
CA ILE A 298 -14.91 3.04 -18.78
C ILE A 298 -14.93 1.59 -18.28
N SER A 299 -14.63 0.62 -19.15
CA SER A 299 -14.41 -0.79 -18.78
C SER A 299 -13.48 -1.51 -19.76
N ASN A 300 -12.80 -2.56 -19.28
CA ASN A 300 -11.99 -3.45 -20.09
C ASN A 300 -12.82 -4.35 -21.03
N ASN A 301 -14.13 -4.50 -20.80
CA ASN A 301 -15.04 -5.21 -21.72
C ASN A 301 -15.25 -4.48 -23.06
N GLY A 302 -14.66 -3.30 -23.23
CA GLY A 302 -14.74 -2.52 -24.46
C GLY A 302 -15.78 -1.40 -24.42
N GLU A 303 -16.33 -1.07 -23.25
CA GLU A 303 -17.19 0.10 -23.12
C GLU A 303 -16.41 1.42 -23.09
N PHE A 304 -16.85 2.34 -23.95
CA PHE A 304 -16.35 3.71 -24.06
C PHE A 304 -17.50 4.71 -24.07
N ILE A 305 -17.20 5.94 -23.63
CA ILE A 305 -17.95 7.13 -24.02
C ILE A 305 -17.19 7.76 -25.20
N HIS A 306 -17.83 7.88 -26.37
CA HIS A 306 -17.13 8.32 -27.58
C HIS A 306 -18.04 8.97 -28.63
N ALA A 307 -17.42 9.57 -29.66
CA ALA A 307 -18.12 10.09 -30.82
C ALA A 307 -18.64 8.95 -31.71
N ASN A 308 -19.91 9.02 -32.12
CA ASN A 308 -20.45 8.13 -33.14
C ASN A 308 -21.39 8.90 -34.09
N PRO A 309 -20.86 9.43 -35.22
CA PRO A 309 -21.66 10.17 -36.19
C PRO A 309 -22.83 9.39 -36.78
N GLU A 310 -22.73 8.06 -36.88
CA GLU A 310 -23.75 7.18 -37.47
C GLU A 310 -25.02 7.09 -36.61
N THR A 311 -24.91 7.40 -35.31
CA THR A 311 -26.05 7.34 -34.36
C THR A 311 -26.63 8.70 -34.01
N THR A 312 -26.13 9.79 -34.61
CA THR A 312 -26.55 11.16 -34.26
C THR A 312 -28.07 11.37 -34.37
N GLY A 313 -28.73 10.69 -35.32
CA GLY A 313 -30.19 10.77 -35.49
C GLY A 313 -31.02 10.07 -34.41
N VAL A 314 -30.41 9.23 -33.57
CA VAL A 314 -31.08 8.47 -32.49
C VAL A 314 -30.56 8.80 -31.09
N GLN A 315 -29.48 9.57 -30.97
CA GLN A 315 -29.00 10.08 -29.68
C GLN A 315 -30.07 10.96 -29.04
N GLY A 316 -30.47 10.63 -27.81
CA GLY A 316 -31.61 11.28 -27.15
C GLY A 316 -32.95 10.58 -27.32
N SER A 317 -33.03 9.47 -28.07
CA SER A 317 -34.31 8.77 -28.31
C SER A 317 -34.25 7.24 -28.34
N ALA A 318 -33.12 6.63 -28.71
CA ALA A 318 -33.00 5.16 -28.75
C ALA A 318 -31.57 4.67 -28.46
N ASN A 319 -31.47 3.42 -28.02
CA ASN A 319 -30.19 2.73 -27.74
C ASN A 319 -29.92 1.68 -28.80
N VAL A 320 -28.79 1.78 -29.50
CA VAL A 320 -28.56 1.02 -30.75
C VAL A 320 -27.17 0.42 -30.89
N THR A 321 -26.26 0.50 -29.92
CA THR A 321 -24.87 0.02 -30.10
C THR A 321 -24.54 -1.20 -29.23
N HIS A 322 -23.26 -1.48 -29.02
CA HIS A 322 -22.70 -2.67 -28.35
C HIS A 322 -22.07 -2.24 -27.01
N GLY A 323 -22.88 -1.74 -26.08
CA GLY A 323 -22.44 -1.32 -24.75
C GLY A 323 -21.93 0.12 -24.63
N CYS A 324 -21.31 0.70 -25.67
CA CYS A 324 -20.78 2.07 -25.61
C CYS A 324 -21.86 3.15 -25.38
N VAL A 325 -21.42 4.30 -24.85
CA VAL A 325 -22.21 5.54 -24.79
C VAL A 325 -21.82 6.44 -25.95
N ASN A 326 -22.74 6.62 -26.88
CA ASN A 326 -22.50 7.35 -28.11
C ASN A 326 -22.97 8.79 -27.97
N LEU A 327 -22.09 9.72 -28.33
CA LEU A 327 -22.36 11.14 -28.37
C LEU A 327 -22.10 11.70 -29.77
N SER A 328 -22.57 12.92 -30.01
CA SER A 328 -22.14 13.70 -31.18
C SER A 328 -20.64 13.97 -31.07
N THR A 329 -19.96 14.19 -32.20
CA THR A 329 -18.50 14.45 -32.19
C THR A 329 -18.12 15.63 -31.31
N ALA A 330 -18.93 16.70 -31.29
CA ALA A 330 -18.69 17.87 -30.46
C ALA A 330 -18.85 17.56 -28.96
N ASN A 331 -19.92 16.88 -28.58
CA ASN A 331 -20.18 16.52 -27.18
C ASN A 331 -19.15 15.51 -26.66
N ALA A 332 -18.75 14.54 -27.49
CA ALA A 332 -17.70 13.59 -27.15
C ALA A 332 -16.37 14.30 -26.90
N LYS A 333 -16.01 15.29 -27.72
CA LYS A 333 -14.81 16.11 -27.52
C LYS A 333 -14.88 16.90 -26.21
N GLU A 334 -16.01 17.54 -25.94
CA GLU A 334 -16.21 18.31 -24.72
C GLU A 334 -16.09 17.42 -23.46
N TYR A 335 -16.70 16.23 -23.47
CA TYR A 335 -16.54 15.25 -22.40
C TYR A 335 -15.08 14.77 -22.28
N PHE A 336 -14.47 14.37 -23.39
CA PHE A 336 -13.09 13.88 -23.46
C PHE A 336 -12.08 14.85 -22.85
N ASP A 337 -12.22 16.15 -23.12
CA ASP A 337 -11.36 17.18 -22.57
C ASP A 337 -11.52 17.30 -21.04
N SER A 338 -12.73 17.05 -20.54
CA SER A 338 -13.02 17.14 -19.11
C SER A 338 -12.61 15.92 -18.30
N ALA A 339 -12.64 14.71 -18.89
CA ALA A 339 -12.48 13.45 -18.18
C ALA A 339 -11.03 13.19 -17.73
N ILE A 340 -10.89 12.63 -16.53
CA ILE A 340 -9.59 12.14 -15.99
C ILE A 340 -9.75 10.70 -15.48
N PHE A 341 -8.62 9.98 -15.37
CA PHE A 341 -8.59 8.66 -14.73
C PHE A 341 -9.23 8.72 -13.33
N GLY A 342 -10.12 7.79 -13.01
CA GLY A 342 -10.76 7.74 -11.68
C GLY A 342 -12.09 8.49 -11.56
N ASP A 343 -12.57 9.17 -12.61
CA ASP A 343 -13.93 9.73 -12.58
C ASP A 343 -14.98 8.60 -12.58
N PRO A 344 -15.98 8.62 -11.68
CA PRO A 344 -17.06 7.63 -11.71
C PRO A 344 -18.06 7.91 -12.82
N VAL A 345 -18.48 6.83 -13.49
CA VAL A 345 -19.61 6.81 -14.42
C VAL A 345 -20.68 5.88 -13.89
N GLU A 346 -21.74 6.47 -13.31
CA GLU A 346 -22.84 5.74 -12.71
C GLU A 346 -23.87 5.38 -13.77
N VAL A 347 -23.82 4.13 -14.23
CA VAL A 347 -24.79 3.60 -15.20
C VAL A 347 -25.97 2.99 -14.46
N THR A 348 -27.17 3.52 -14.70
CA THR A 348 -28.41 3.06 -14.08
C THR A 348 -29.43 2.59 -15.12
N SER A 349 -30.49 1.92 -14.63
CA SER A 349 -31.62 1.46 -15.46
C SER A 349 -31.24 0.45 -16.55
N SER A 350 -30.04 -0.14 -16.46
CA SER A 350 -29.60 -1.23 -17.33
C SER A 350 -29.73 -2.60 -16.64
N ARG A 351 -30.01 -3.63 -17.43
CA ARG A 351 -30.44 -4.96 -16.95
C ARG A 351 -29.34 -5.94 -16.58
N ILE A 352 -28.08 -5.68 -16.95
CA ILE A 352 -26.93 -6.54 -16.62
C ILE A 352 -25.93 -5.69 -15.85
N ALA A 353 -25.64 -6.04 -14.60
CA ALA A 353 -24.63 -5.37 -13.79
C ALA A 353 -23.22 -5.74 -14.26
N MET A 354 -22.29 -4.78 -14.18
CA MET A 354 -20.88 -5.04 -14.43
C MET A 354 -20.32 -5.99 -13.36
N SER A 355 -19.49 -6.92 -13.82
CA SER A 355 -18.99 -8.06 -13.07
C SER A 355 -17.48 -8.25 -13.31
N PRO A 356 -16.82 -9.15 -12.56
CA PRO A 356 -15.43 -9.50 -12.86
C PRO A 356 -15.19 -10.02 -14.29
N ALA A 357 -16.23 -10.60 -14.94
CA ALA A 357 -16.12 -11.09 -16.31
C ALA A 357 -16.00 -9.94 -17.34
N ASP A 358 -16.36 -8.72 -16.94
CA ASP A 358 -16.19 -7.52 -17.76
C ASP A 358 -14.76 -6.93 -17.64
N GLY A 359 -13.91 -7.53 -16.81
CA GLY A 359 -12.57 -7.02 -16.50
C GLY A 359 -12.60 -5.75 -15.65
N ASP A 360 -11.43 -5.16 -15.45
CA ASP A 360 -11.31 -3.96 -14.62
C ASP A 360 -11.93 -2.72 -15.28
N ILE A 361 -12.42 -1.74 -14.52
CA ILE A 361 -12.44 -1.67 -13.06
C ILE A 361 -13.88 -1.91 -12.57
N TYR A 362 -14.14 -3.08 -11.98
CA TYR A 362 -15.46 -3.44 -11.43
C TYR A 362 -15.58 -3.19 -9.93
N ASP A 363 -14.56 -2.61 -9.30
CA ASP A 363 -14.41 -2.47 -7.85
C ASP A 363 -15.64 -1.86 -7.15
N TRP A 364 -16.26 -0.85 -7.78
CA TRP A 364 -17.42 -0.13 -7.26
C TRP A 364 -18.75 -0.85 -7.44
N THR A 365 -18.80 -1.97 -8.17
CA THR A 365 -20.00 -2.82 -8.24
C THR A 365 -20.02 -3.91 -7.18
N VAL A 366 -18.92 -4.08 -6.45
CA VAL A 366 -18.83 -4.98 -5.30
C VAL A 366 -19.34 -4.26 -4.05
N PRO A 367 -20.40 -4.77 -3.37
CA PRO A 367 -20.87 -4.18 -2.11
C PRO A 367 -19.76 -4.10 -1.07
N TRP A 368 -19.77 -3.05 -0.24
CA TRP A 368 -18.68 -2.77 0.71
C TRP A 368 -18.32 -3.94 1.61
N ASP A 369 -19.31 -4.60 2.22
CA ASP A 369 -19.05 -5.74 3.12
C ASP A 369 -18.37 -6.90 2.38
N LYS A 370 -18.72 -7.12 1.11
CA LYS A 370 -18.06 -8.12 0.25
C LYS A 370 -16.65 -7.68 -0.10
N TRP A 371 -16.43 -6.41 -0.40
CA TRP A 371 -15.10 -5.86 -0.66
C TRP A 371 -14.17 -6.02 0.53
N VAL A 372 -14.63 -5.65 1.72
CA VAL A 372 -13.86 -5.83 2.95
C VAL A 372 -13.56 -7.31 3.16
N SER A 373 -14.52 -8.22 2.95
CA SER A 373 -14.34 -9.67 3.16
C SER A 373 -13.23 -10.33 2.33
N THR A 374 -12.75 -9.69 1.25
CA THR A 374 -11.62 -10.19 0.42
C THR A 374 -10.27 -9.61 0.84
N SER A 375 -10.20 -8.87 1.94
CA SER A 375 -8.97 -8.51 2.65
C SER A 375 -8.32 -9.75 3.27
N ALA A 376 -6.99 -9.85 3.20
CA ALA A 376 -6.23 -10.92 3.83
C ALA A 376 -5.99 -10.71 5.34
N LEU A 377 -6.55 -9.65 5.94
CA LEU A 377 -6.32 -9.25 7.34
C LEU A 377 -7.56 -9.28 8.24
N ASN A 378 -8.68 -9.82 7.74
CA ASN A 378 -9.93 -9.89 8.50
C ASN A 378 -10.00 -11.08 9.45
#